data_AF-A0A3B9VXE6-F1
#
_entry.id   AF-A0A3B9VXE6-F1
#
_cell.length_a   1.000
_cell.length_b   1.000
_cell.length_c   1.000
_cell.angle_alpha   90.00
_cell.angle_beta   90.00
_cell.angle_gamma   90.00
#
_symmetry.space_group_name_H-M   'P 1'
#
loop_
_entity.id
_entity.type
_entity.pdbx_description
1 polymer ?
#
loop_
_entity_poly.entity_id
_entity_poly.type
_entity_poly.pdbx_seq_one_letter_code
_entity_poly.pdbx_strand_id
1 'polypeptide(L)'
;MSAARVSQRISAIAESATLAVDAKAKALKAAGRPVIGFGAGEPDFPTPDYIVQASIEAAGQPKYHRYSPAAGLPELKKAIAEK
;
A
#
# COMPACT_ATOMS: atom_id res chain seq x y z
N MET A 1 18.71 -18.96 29.43
CA MET A 1 17.94 -17.80 28.93
C MET A 1 17.85 -17.93 27.41
N SER A 2 16.65 -18.08 26.88
CA SER A 2 16.43 -18.27 25.43
C SER A 2 16.89 -17.03 24.68
N ALA A 3 17.83 -17.16 23.74
CA ALA A 3 18.12 -16.13 22.76
C ALA A 3 16.80 -15.75 22.05
N ALA A 4 16.56 -14.45 21.85
CA ALA A 4 15.36 -13.96 21.20
C ALA A 4 15.16 -14.67 19.86
N ARG A 5 13.95 -15.16 19.58
CA ARG A 5 13.59 -15.86 18.32
C ARG A 5 13.59 -14.96 17.07
N VAL A 6 14.08 -13.72 17.20
CA VAL A 6 14.04 -12.68 16.17
C VAL A 6 15.46 -12.21 15.89
N SER A 7 15.79 -11.97 14.62
CA SER A 7 17.13 -11.54 14.22
C SER A 7 17.45 -10.15 14.76
N GLN A 8 18.72 -9.89 15.07
CA GLN A 8 19.16 -8.59 15.59
C GLN A 8 18.81 -7.42 14.65
N ARG A 9 18.82 -7.65 13.34
CA ARG A 9 18.45 -6.64 12.33
C ARG A 9 17.00 -6.19 12.47
N ILE A 10 16.08 -7.12 12.72
CA ILE A 10 14.66 -6.78 12.94
C ILE A 10 14.48 -6.13 14.31
N SER A 11 15.14 -6.66 15.35
CA SER A 11 15.06 -6.11 16.72
C SER A 11 15.60 -4.68 16.85
N ALA A 12 16.42 -4.22 15.89
CA ALA A 12 16.96 -2.87 15.87
C ALA A 12 16.06 -1.83 15.16
N ILE A 13 14.96 -2.26 14.52
CA ILE A 13 14.03 -1.34 13.84
C ILE A 13 13.10 -0.73 14.88
N ALA A 14 13.07 0.60 14.95
CA ALA A 14 12.16 1.33 15.82
C ALA A 14 10.71 1.21 15.33
N GLU A 15 9.75 1.28 16.25
CA GLU A 15 8.33 1.34 15.91
C GLU A 15 8.00 2.58 15.09
N SER A 16 7.07 2.43 14.14
CA SER A 16 6.67 3.53 13.27
C SER A 16 5.82 4.56 14.03
N ALA A 17 6.37 5.76 14.18
CA ALA A 17 5.67 6.89 14.77
C ALA A 17 4.43 7.31 13.95
N THR A 18 4.46 7.16 12.62
CA THR A 18 3.35 7.54 11.75
C THR A 18 2.14 6.60 11.93
N LEU A 19 2.39 5.29 12.03
CA LEU A 19 1.33 4.31 12.28
C LEU A 19 0.65 4.52 13.65
N ALA A 20 1.43 4.87 14.68
CA ALA A 20 0.89 5.13 16.01
C ALA A 20 -0.05 6.35 16.02
N VAL A 21 0.33 7.43 15.33
CA VAL A 21 -0.49 8.65 15.21
C VAL A 21 -1.75 8.39 14.38
N ASP A 22 -1.62 7.71 13.24
CA ASP A 22 -2.76 7.37 12.38
C ASP A 22 -3.78 6.47 13.09
N ALA A 23 -3.30 5.46 13.82
CA ALA A 23 -4.16 4.56 14.61
C ALA A 23 -4.95 5.34 15.68
N LYS A 24 -4.27 6.25 16.40
CA LYS A 24 -4.93 7.11 17.40
C LYS A 24 -5.95 8.05 16.77
N ALA A 25 -5.62 8.67 15.63
CA ALA A 25 -6.55 9.55 14.91
C ALA A 25 -7.79 8.79 14.44
N LYS A 26 -7.64 7.58 13.89
CA LYS A 26 -8.74 6.69 13.50
C LYS A 26 -9.61 6.30 14.69
N ALA A 27 -9.01 5.92 15.82
CA ALA A 27 -9.76 5.57 17.04
C ALA A 27 -10.58 6.75 17.60
N LEU A 28 -10.01 7.95 17.62
CA LEU A 28 -10.71 9.15 18.08
C LEU A 28 -11.87 9.55 17.14
N LYS A 29 -11.69 9.43 15.82
CA LYS A 29 -12.77 9.61 14.84
C LYS A 29 -13.90 8.59 15.07
N ALA A 30 -13.55 7.31 15.25
CA ALA A 30 -14.52 6.25 15.51
C ALA A 30 -15.30 6.46 16.83
N ALA A 31 -14.68 7.08 17.83
CA ALA A 31 -15.32 7.49 19.07
C ALA A 31 -16.19 8.77 18.94
N GLY A 32 -16.42 9.27 17.71
CA GLY A 32 -17.27 10.44 17.44
C GLY A 32 -16.61 11.78 17.74
N ARG A 33 -15.30 11.83 17.98
CA ARG A 33 -14.61 13.10 18.24
C ARG A 33 -14.30 13.83 16.93
N PRO A 34 -14.41 15.18 16.89
CA PRO A 34 -14.07 15.96 15.71
C PRO A 34 -12.55 16.03 15.54
N VAL A 35 -11.99 15.11 14.76
CA VAL A 35 -10.55 15.02 14.47
C VAL A 35 -10.30 15.30 12.99
N ILE A 36 -9.49 16.32 12.70
CA ILE A 36 -9.01 16.62 11.35
C ILE A 36 -7.64 15.96 11.20
N GLY A 37 -7.54 14.98 10.29
CA GLY A 37 -6.32 14.19 10.11
C GLY A 37 -5.49 14.71 8.95
N PHE A 38 -4.38 15.39 9.25
CA PHE A 38 -3.38 15.80 8.26
C PHE A 38 -2.20 14.80 8.16
N GLY A 39 -2.32 13.62 8.76
CA GLY A 39 -1.26 12.61 8.81
C GLY A 39 -1.29 11.59 7.67
N ALA A 40 -2.42 11.48 6.95
CA ALA A 40 -2.53 10.54 5.84
C ALA A 40 -1.68 11.02 4.65
N GLY A 41 -0.85 10.12 4.12
CA GLY A 41 -0.03 10.37 2.94
C GLY A 41 -0.69 9.97 1.61
N GLU A 42 -1.93 9.48 1.65
CA GLU A 42 -2.71 9.10 0.46
C GLU A 42 -3.67 10.22 0.04
N PRO A 43 -3.89 10.46 -1.27
CA PRO A 43 -4.90 11.41 -1.73
C PRO A 43 -6.32 11.01 -1.30
N ASP A 44 -7.21 12.00 -1.18
CA ASP A 44 -8.62 11.83 -0.81
C ASP A 44 -9.56 11.55 -2.00
N PHE A 45 -9.02 11.56 -3.23
CA PHE A 45 -9.76 11.25 -4.45
C PHE A 45 -9.71 9.75 -4.76
N PRO A 46 -10.77 9.18 -5.37
CA PRO A 46 -10.75 7.80 -5.84
C PRO A 46 -9.75 7.63 -6.99
N THR A 47 -9.33 6.39 -7.22
CA THR A 47 -8.60 6.01 -8.44
C THR A 47 -9.42 6.37 -9.68
N PRO A 48 -8.83 7.03 -10.71
CA PRO A 48 -9.53 7.36 -11.95
C PRO A 48 -10.17 6.15 -12.63
N ASP A 49 -11.39 6.32 -13.16
CA ASP A 49 -12.22 5.24 -13.70
C ASP A 49 -11.53 4.41 -14.79
N TYR A 50 -10.75 5.04 -15.68
CA TYR A 50 -10.07 4.32 -16.75
C TYR A 50 -9.05 3.30 -16.22
N ILE A 51 -8.45 3.55 -15.04
CA ILE A 51 -7.54 2.62 -14.38
C ILE A 51 -8.33 1.45 -13.77
N VAL A 52 -9.48 1.75 -13.14
CA VAL A 52 -10.38 0.74 -12.56
C VAL A 52 -10.90 -0.19 -13.66
N GLN A 53 -11.36 0.35 -14.78
CA GLN A 53 -11.86 -0.43 -15.91
C GLN A 53 -10.78 -1.32 -16.54
N ALA A 54 -9.56 -0.78 -16.76
CA ALA A 54 -8.44 -1.59 -17.26
C ALA A 54 -8.07 -2.75 -16.32
N SER A 55 -8.20 -2.52 -15.01
CA SER A 55 -7.95 -3.57 -13.99
C SER A 55 -9.01 -4.67 -14.04
N ILE A 56 -10.28 -4.30 -14.19
CA ILE A 56 -11.39 -5.26 -14.35
C ILE A 56 -11.22 -6.08 -15.63
N GLU A 57 -10.91 -5.41 -16.75
CA GLU A 57 -10.69 -6.07 -18.03
C GLU A 57 -9.52 -7.06 -17.95
N ALA A 58 -8.40 -6.67 -17.35
CA ALA A 58 -7.25 -7.54 -17.17
C ALA A 58 -7.58 -8.74 -16.27
N ALA A 59 -8.35 -8.53 -15.19
CA ALA A 59 -8.79 -9.62 -14.31
C ALA A 59 -9.63 -10.68 -15.05
N GLY A 60 -10.38 -10.29 -16.09
CA GLY A 60 -11.14 -11.20 -16.94
C GLY A 60 -10.31 -12.02 -17.93
N GLN A 61 -9.01 -11.72 -18.12
CA GLN A 61 -8.18 -12.36 -19.15
C GLN A 61 -7.26 -13.43 -18.52
N PRO A 62 -7.42 -14.73 -18.86
CA PRO A 62 -6.62 -15.81 -18.27
C PRO A 62 -5.10 -15.66 -18.43
N LYS A 63 -4.64 -14.91 -19.45
CA LYS A 63 -3.23 -14.62 -19.69
C LYS A 63 -2.56 -13.85 -18.54
N TYR A 64 -3.34 -13.14 -17.71
CA TYR A 64 -2.83 -12.37 -16.55
C TYR A 64 -2.97 -13.12 -15.21
N HIS A 65 -3.42 -14.38 -15.20
CA HIS A 65 -3.66 -15.13 -13.95
C HIS A 65 -2.44 -15.87 -13.41
N ARG A 66 -1.29 -15.74 -14.08
CA ARG A 66 -0.04 -16.43 -13.76
C ARG A 66 1.06 -15.42 -13.44
N TYR A 67 2.23 -15.93 -13.05
CA TYR A 67 3.38 -15.10 -12.73
C TYR A 67 3.73 -14.16 -13.89
N SER A 68 3.89 -12.88 -13.57
CA SER A 68 4.60 -11.93 -14.41
C SER A 68 6.11 -12.16 -14.31
N PRO A 69 6.91 -11.63 -15.25
CA PRO A 69 8.35 -11.54 -15.07
C PRO A 69 8.69 -10.83 -13.76
N ALA A 70 9.81 -11.21 -13.13
CA ALA A 70 10.24 -10.63 -11.85
C ALA A 70 10.43 -9.10 -11.93
N ALA A 71 10.81 -8.59 -13.10
CA ALA A 71 10.99 -7.17 -13.35
C ALA A 71 9.69 -6.42 -13.71
N GLY A 72 8.53 -7.10 -13.73
CA GLY A 72 7.25 -6.55 -14.18
C GLY A 72 6.93 -6.83 -15.66
N LEU A 73 5.71 -6.47 -16.07
CA LEU A 73 5.22 -6.66 -17.43
C LEU A 73 6.00 -5.82 -18.45
N PRO A 74 6.40 -6.37 -19.62
CA PRO A 74 7.11 -5.61 -20.64
C PRO A 74 6.38 -4.33 -21.08
N GLU A 75 5.06 -4.39 -21.22
CA GLU A 75 4.22 -3.28 -21.65
C GLU A 75 4.21 -2.16 -20.60
N LEU A 76 4.13 -2.52 -19.31
CA LEU A 76 4.21 -1.56 -18.20
C LEU A 76 5.58 -0.88 -18.16
N LYS A 77 6.66 -1.65 -18.32
CA LYS A 77 8.02 -1.09 -18.34
C LYS A 77 8.21 -0.10 -19.49
N LYS A 78 7.71 -0.44 -20.69
CA LYS A 78 7.76 0.45 -21.85
C LYS A 78 6.98 1.73 -21.59
N ALA A 79 5.74 1.62 -21.09
CA ALA A 79 4.91 2.78 -20.77
C ALA A 79 5.54 3.70 -19.71
N ILE A 80 6.22 3.16 -18.70
CA ILE A 80 6.96 3.95 -17.71
C ILE A 80 8.16 4.67 -18.34
N ALA A 81 8.88 4.01 -19.25
CA ALA A 81 10.05 4.60 -19.91
C ALA A 81 9.70 5.70 -20.93
N GLU A 82 8.50 5.67 -21.50
CA GLU A 82 8.00 6.65 -22.48
C GLU A 82 7.28 7.86 -21.83
N LYS A 83 7.01 7.81 -20.52
CA LYS A 83 6.31 8.85 -19.76
C LYS A 83 7.26 9.89 -19.18
#